data_AF-A0A6P0X9Q8-F1
#
_entry.id   AF-A0A6P0X9Q8-F1
#
_cell.length_a   1.000
_cell.length_b   1.000
_cell.length_c   1.000
_cell.angle_alpha   90.00
_cell.angle_beta   90.00
_cell.angle_gamma   90.00
#
_symmetry.space_group_name_H-M   'P 1'
#
loop_
_entity.id
_entity.type
_entity.pdbx_description
1 polymer ?
#
loop_
_entity_poly.entity_id
_entity_poly.type
_entity_poly.pdbx_seq_one_letter_code
_entity_poly.pdbx_strand_id
1 'polypeptide(L)'
;TESIRTTRASVQIGSQQIDGFMLPDGSYRMSQAQVAQAVDKPPVNALRFLGSKAIKGLLGQGYTDYTPEQIEIESEEGKRGQSRFNALPLEVATAYWVNQCFQGKKQALALVMALATETLERRFDNAFGVSRAETERNERLSQRNASSEGEVIGKWH
;
A
#
# COMPACT_ATOMS: atom_id res chain seq x y z
N THR A 1 24.34 3.54 -21.92
CA THR A 1 23.88 3.34 -20.53
C THR A 1 22.46 2.83 -20.63
N GLU A 2 22.24 1.53 -20.46
CA GLU A 2 20.88 1.00 -20.44
C GLU A 2 20.14 1.61 -19.24
N SER A 3 19.05 2.31 -19.53
CA SER A 3 18.13 2.81 -18.51
C SER A 3 17.58 1.58 -17.80
N ILE A 4 17.97 1.39 -16.54
CA ILE A 4 17.45 0.28 -15.75
C ILE A 4 16.03 0.71 -15.32
N ARG A 5 15.03 0.26 -16.07
CA ARG A 5 13.67 0.83 -16.03
C ARG A 5 12.85 0.25 -14.88
N THR A 6 12.18 1.14 -14.15
CA THR A 6 11.10 0.79 -13.23
C THR A 6 9.95 0.14 -14.00
N THR A 7 9.50 -1.03 -13.56
CA THR A 7 8.36 -1.72 -14.17
C THR A 7 7.08 -1.40 -13.40
N ARG A 8 6.03 -0.95 -14.10
CA ARG A 8 4.70 -0.74 -13.52
C ARG A 8 3.83 -1.99 -13.71
N ALA A 9 3.12 -2.38 -12.66
CA ALA A 9 2.10 -3.41 -12.71
C ALA A 9 0.84 -2.94 -11.98
N SER A 10 -0.33 -3.26 -12.52
CA SER A 10 -1.57 -3.08 -11.79
C SER A 10 -1.76 -4.25 -10.82
N VAL A 11 -1.97 -3.93 -9.54
CA VAL A 11 -2.10 -4.89 -8.45
C VAL A 11 -3.47 -4.71 -7.81
N GLN A 12 -4.17 -5.82 -7.62
CA GLN A 12 -5.41 -5.84 -6.87
C GLN A 12 -5.09 -5.99 -5.38
N ILE A 13 -5.58 -5.07 -4.54
CA ILE A 13 -5.57 -5.21 -3.09
C ILE A 13 -7.02 -5.14 -2.60
N GLY A 14 -7.62 -6.31 -2.43
CA GLY A 14 -9.03 -6.41 -2.08
C GLY A 14 -9.89 -5.88 -3.21
N SER A 15 -10.79 -4.94 -2.93
CA SER A 15 -11.61 -4.27 -3.94
C SER A 15 -10.90 -3.14 -4.68
N GLN A 16 -9.67 -2.77 -4.28
CA GLN A 16 -8.94 -1.64 -4.84
C GLN A 16 -7.91 -2.08 -5.87
N GLN A 17 -7.89 -1.40 -7.01
CA GLN A 17 -6.85 -1.54 -8.01
C GLN A 17 -5.82 -0.42 -7.80
N ILE A 18 -4.56 -0.80 -7.53
CA ILE A 18 -3.45 0.12 -7.30
C ILE A 18 -2.31 -0.15 -8.28
N ASP A 19 -1.39 0.81 -8.43
CA ASP A 19 -0.16 0.58 -9.19
C ASP A 19 0.99 0.21 -8.26
N GLY A 20 1.62 -0.92 -8.54
CA GLY A 20 2.89 -1.33 -7.98
C GLY A 20 4.02 -1.03 -8.95
N PHE A 21 5.16 -0.59 -8.41
CA PHE A 21 6.35 -0.27 -9.17
C PHE A 21 7.51 -1.13 -8.68
N MET A 22 8.12 -1.91 -9.56
CA MET A 22 9.32 -2.69 -9.25
C MET A 22 10.55 -1.94 -9.76
N LEU A 23 11.47 -1.63 -8.86
CA LEU A 23 12.75 -1.03 -9.20
C LEU A 23 13.71 -2.08 -9.77
N PRO A 24 14.79 -1.65 -10.44
CA PRO A 24 15.89 -2.51 -10.91
C PRO A 24 16.48 -3.48 -9.89
N ASP A 25 16.51 -3.07 -8.62
CA ASP A 25 17.05 -3.86 -7.52
C ASP A 25 16.05 -4.91 -6.99
N GLY A 26 14.87 -5.01 -7.61
CA GLY A 26 13.78 -5.90 -7.20
C GLY A 26 12.94 -5.36 -6.05
N SER A 27 13.26 -4.18 -5.50
CA SER A 27 12.45 -3.56 -4.47
C SER A 27 11.16 -2.95 -5.03
N TYR A 28 10.09 -2.99 -4.25
CA TYR A 28 8.79 -2.47 -4.67
C TYR A 28 8.53 -1.08 -4.12
N ARG A 29 7.76 -0.28 -4.86
CA ARG A 29 7.27 1.04 -4.48
C ARG A 29 5.78 1.15 -4.78
N MET A 30 5.12 2.01 -4.02
CA MET A 30 3.75 2.47 -4.26
C MET A 30 3.72 3.98 -4.46
N SER A 31 2.77 4.48 -5.23
CA SER A 31 2.53 5.92 -5.30
C SER A 31 2.03 6.46 -3.96
N GLN A 32 2.63 7.55 -3.49
CA GLN A 32 2.22 8.26 -2.28
C GLN A 32 0.73 8.65 -2.33
N ALA A 33 0.22 9.01 -3.50
CA ALA A 33 -1.19 9.36 -3.68
C ALA A 33 -2.10 8.14 -3.50
N GLN A 34 -1.75 7.01 -4.12
CA GLN A 34 -2.53 5.76 -4.00
C GLN A 34 -2.48 5.19 -2.58
N VAL A 35 -1.35 5.33 -1.88
CA VAL A 35 -1.23 4.96 -0.45
C VAL A 35 -2.25 5.72 0.41
N ALA A 36 -2.47 7.01 0.15
CA ALA A 36 -3.50 7.78 0.86
C ALA A 36 -4.91 7.36 0.45
N GLN A 37 -5.14 7.22 -0.86
CA GLN A 37 -6.45 6.88 -1.43
C GLN A 37 -6.93 5.49 -0.99
N ALA A 38 -6.01 4.54 -0.78
CA ALA A 38 -6.35 3.19 -0.33
C ALA A 38 -7.09 3.15 1.01
N VAL A 39 -7.06 4.24 1.77
CA VAL A 39 -7.73 4.38 3.08
C VAL A 39 -8.61 5.64 3.12
N ASP A 40 -9.13 6.03 1.96
CA ASP A 40 -10.04 7.17 1.76
C ASP A 40 -9.48 8.51 2.27
N LYS A 41 -8.18 8.74 2.06
CA LYS A 41 -7.52 10.00 2.41
C LYS A 41 -7.03 10.77 1.18
N PRO A 42 -7.15 12.11 1.20
CA PRO A 42 -6.47 12.95 0.23
C PRO A 42 -4.94 12.72 0.22
N PRO A 43 -4.27 12.79 -0.95
CA PRO A 43 -2.82 12.59 -1.06
C PRO A 43 -1.99 13.46 -0.09
N VAL A 44 -2.41 14.69 0.19
CA VAL A 44 -1.71 15.58 1.12
C VAL A 44 -1.52 14.98 2.52
N ASN A 45 -2.39 14.06 2.94
CA ASN A 45 -2.29 13.44 4.27
C ASN A 45 -1.13 12.46 4.38
N ALA A 46 -0.85 11.68 3.33
CA ALA A 46 0.34 10.83 3.31
C ALA A 46 1.61 11.70 3.26
N LEU A 47 1.63 12.77 2.46
CA LEU A 47 2.76 13.71 2.44
C LEU A 47 3.03 14.33 3.83
N ARG A 48 1.99 14.82 4.52
CA ARG A 48 2.12 15.37 5.88
C ARG A 48 2.62 14.36 6.90
N PHE A 49 2.25 13.08 6.75
CA PHE A 49 2.73 12.02 7.63
C PHE A 49 4.25 11.82 7.51
N LEU A 50 4.84 11.94 6.32
CA LEU A 50 6.28 11.76 6.10
C LEU A 50 7.13 12.79 6.87
N GLY A 51 6.60 14.00 7.09
CA GLY A 51 7.25 15.03 7.92
C GLY A 51 6.83 15.02 9.40
N SER A 52 6.10 14.01 9.86
CA SER A 52 5.54 13.98 11.22
C SER A 52 6.41 13.18 12.19
N LYS A 53 6.21 13.35 13.49
CA LYS A 53 6.84 12.47 14.50
C LYS A 53 6.29 11.04 14.48
N ALA A 54 5.14 10.81 13.83
CA ALA A 54 4.52 9.49 13.80
C ALA A 54 5.31 8.48 12.97
N ILE A 55 5.84 8.87 11.81
CA ILE A 55 6.68 7.96 10.99
C ILE A 55 7.94 7.54 11.75
N LYS A 56 8.55 8.48 12.48
CA LYS A 56 9.70 8.22 13.37
C LYS A 56 9.34 7.26 14.51
N GLY A 57 8.14 7.41 15.10
CA GLY A 57 7.66 6.51 16.14
C GLY A 57 7.45 5.07 15.65
N LEU A 58 7.09 4.89 14.37
CA LEU A 58 6.79 3.58 13.77
C LEU A 58 8.01 2.90 13.13
N LEU A 59 8.87 3.65 12.45
CA LEU A 59 9.97 3.12 11.66
C LEU A 59 11.36 3.46 12.23
N GLY A 60 11.43 4.24 13.30
CA GLY A 60 12.67 4.61 13.98
C GLY A 60 13.33 5.90 13.46
N GLN A 61 14.51 6.20 13.98
CA GLN A 61 15.19 7.49 13.80
C GLN A 61 15.61 7.78 12.34
N GLY A 62 15.85 6.73 11.54
CA GLY A 62 16.24 6.84 10.14
C GLY A 62 15.18 7.43 9.21
N TYR A 63 13.95 7.62 9.71
CA TYR A 63 12.82 8.20 8.98
C TYR A 63 12.48 9.62 9.45
N THR A 64 13.40 10.29 10.15
CA THR A 64 13.24 11.71 10.48
C THR A 64 13.31 12.53 9.19
N ASP A 65 12.29 13.36 8.92
CA ASP A 65 12.17 14.19 7.71
C ASP A 65 12.26 13.40 6.40
N TYR A 66 11.61 12.23 6.38
CA TYR A 66 11.61 11.34 5.23
C TYR A 66 11.09 12.07 3.97
N THR A 67 11.91 12.10 2.93
CA THR A 67 11.55 12.66 1.62
C THR A 67 11.31 11.51 0.64
N PRO A 68 10.12 11.41 0.02
CA PRO A 68 9.84 10.34 -0.92
C PRO A 68 10.68 10.50 -2.19
N GLU A 69 11.10 9.37 -2.76
CA GLU A 69 11.82 9.35 -4.04
C GLU A 69 10.87 9.75 -5.17
N GLN A 70 11.35 10.56 -6.12
CA GLN A 70 10.57 10.91 -7.31
C GLN A 70 10.98 10.05 -8.50
N ILE A 71 10.10 9.13 -8.88
CA ILE A 71 10.34 8.18 -9.96
C ILE A 71 9.67 8.67 -11.24
N GLU A 72 10.37 8.52 -12.36
CA GLU A 72 9.84 8.69 -13.71
C GLU A 72 9.22 7.38 -14.21
N ILE A 73 8.01 7.47 -14.76
CA ILE A 73 7.39 6.37 -15.51
C ILE A 73 7.43 6.75 -16.99
N GLU A 74 7.72 5.79 -17.86
CA GLU A 74 7.57 6.00 -19.31
C GLU A 74 6.11 6.36 -19.62
N SER A 75 5.92 7.51 -20.28
CA SER A 75 4.64 7.88 -20.85
C SER A 75 4.23 6.83 -21.88
N GLU A 76 2.96 6.44 -21.91
CA GLU A 76 2.40 5.79 -23.10
C GLU A 76 2.65 6.69 -24.33
N GLU A 77 3.03 6.08 -25.47
CA GLU A 77 3.30 6.80 -26.71
C GLU A 77 2.17 7.78 -27.03
N GLY A 78 2.50 9.08 -27.14
CA GLY A 78 1.55 10.15 -27.49
C GLY A 78 1.05 11.02 -26.34
N LYS A 79 1.34 10.70 -25.06
CA LYS A 79 1.03 11.59 -23.92
C LYS A 79 2.23 12.50 -23.62
N ARG A 80 2.12 13.78 -23.97
CA ARG A 80 3.12 14.82 -23.67
C ARG A 80 3.20 15.02 -22.15
N GLY A 81 4.28 14.51 -21.54
CA GLY A 81 4.62 14.70 -20.13
C GLY A 81 5.23 13.46 -19.50
N GLN A 82 6.51 13.51 -19.14
CA GLN A 82 7.10 12.54 -18.20
C GLN A 82 6.33 12.65 -16.88
N SER A 83 5.56 11.64 -16.51
CA SER A 83 4.83 11.66 -15.25
C SER A 83 5.78 11.22 -14.14
N ARG A 84 6.22 12.19 -13.31
CA ARG A 84 6.93 11.90 -12.06
C ARG A 84 5.93 11.72 -10.93
N PHE A 85 6.20 10.80 -10.02
CA PHE A 85 5.39 10.63 -8.83
C PHE A 85 6.26 10.39 -7.60
N ASN A 86 5.75 10.75 -6.43
CA ASN A 86 6.38 10.44 -5.15
C ASN A 86 6.16 8.95 -4.85
N ALA A 87 7.24 8.18 -4.84
CA ALA A 87 7.26 6.75 -4.62
C ALA A 87 7.62 6.44 -3.16
N LEU A 88 6.84 5.56 -2.54
CA LEU A 88 7.03 5.11 -1.16
C LEU A 88 7.42 3.63 -1.15
N PRO A 89 8.45 3.24 -0.39
CA PRO A 89 8.68 1.86 0.01
C PRO A 89 7.46 1.27 0.73
N LEU A 90 7.29 -0.05 0.65
CA LEU A 90 6.13 -0.73 1.23
C LEU A 90 6.04 -0.57 2.75
N GLU A 91 7.17 -0.49 3.45
CA GLU A 91 7.25 -0.23 4.88
C GLU A 91 6.74 1.17 5.25
N VAL A 92 6.99 2.18 4.42
CA VAL A 92 6.49 3.55 4.62
C VAL A 92 4.99 3.61 4.34
N ALA A 93 4.53 2.94 3.28
CA ALA A 93 3.10 2.81 2.98
C ALA A 93 2.34 2.13 4.12
N THR A 94 2.90 1.03 4.64
CA THR A 94 2.31 0.28 5.77
C THR A 94 2.30 1.11 7.04
N ALA A 95 3.38 1.83 7.36
CA ALA A 95 3.43 2.72 8.52
C ALA A 95 2.38 3.83 8.44
N TYR A 96 2.14 4.37 7.24
CA TYR A 96 1.06 5.34 7.04
C TYR A 96 -0.32 4.74 7.36
N TRP A 97 -0.63 3.54 6.85
CA TRP A 97 -1.90 2.86 7.13
C TRP A 97 -2.06 2.53 8.62
N VAL A 98 -1.00 2.05 9.28
CA VAL A 98 -0.98 1.81 10.74
C VAL A 98 -1.24 3.12 11.50
N ASN A 99 -0.62 4.23 11.09
CA ASN A 99 -0.91 5.53 11.68
C ASN A 99 -2.39 5.94 11.48
N GLN A 100 -2.99 5.64 10.32
CA GLN A 100 -4.43 5.87 10.13
C GLN A 100 -5.29 5.00 11.07
N CYS A 101 -4.86 3.79 11.40
CA CYS A 101 -5.52 2.94 12.41
C CYS A 101 -5.54 3.63 13.78
N PHE A 102 -4.41 4.19 14.23
CA PHE A 102 -4.34 4.97 15.48
C PHE A 102 -5.21 6.23 15.47
N GLN A 103 -5.54 6.75 14.29
CA GLN A 103 -6.47 7.86 14.10
C GLN A 103 -7.93 7.40 13.95
N GLY A 104 -8.24 6.14 14.28
CA GLY A 104 -9.60 5.59 14.25
C GLY A 104 -10.15 5.37 12.84
N LYS A 105 -9.31 5.28 11.81
CA LYS A 105 -9.78 5.01 10.43
C LYS A 105 -10.06 3.54 10.26
N LYS A 106 -11.35 3.20 10.25
CA LYS A 106 -11.88 1.84 10.15
C LYS A 106 -11.43 1.15 8.85
N GLN A 107 -11.43 1.87 7.73
CA GLN A 107 -10.97 1.39 6.43
C GLN A 107 -9.48 0.99 6.48
N ALA A 108 -8.64 1.81 7.11
CA ALA A 108 -7.23 1.48 7.29
C ALA A 108 -7.04 0.24 8.16
N LEU A 109 -7.81 0.14 9.26
CA LEU A 109 -7.75 -1.03 10.13
C LEU A 109 -8.18 -2.31 9.40
N ALA A 110 -9.29 -2.25 8.66
CA ALA A 110 -9.78 -3.36 7.84
C ALA A 110 -8.71 -3.81 6.83
N LEU A 111 -8.14 -2.87 6.09
CA LEU A 111 -7.08 -3.14 5.11
C LEU A 111 -5.85 -3.79 5.75
N VAL A 112 -5.33 -3.21 6.84
CA VAL A 112 -4.14 -3.72 7.53
C VAL A 112 -4.39 -5.13 8.09
N MET A 113 -5.54 -5.37 8.71
CA MET A 113 -5.91 -6.68 9.23
C MET A 113 -6.05 -7.73 8.12
N ALA A 114 -6.68 -7.36 6.99
CA ALA A 114 -6.84 -8.27 5.87
C ALA A 114 -5.51 -8.64 5.20
N LEU A 115 -4.61 -7.66 5.02
CA LEU A 115 -3.26 -7.88 4.48
C LEU A 115 -2.39 -8.74 5.42
N ALA A 116 -2.45 -8.47 6.73
CA ALA A 116 -1.74 -9.26 7.72
C ALA A 116 -2.23 -10.72 7.73
N THR A 117 -3.55 -10.91 7.70
CA THR A 117 -4.18 -12.24 7.64
C THR A 117 -3.77 -12.98 6.37
N GLU A 118 -3.83 -12.32 5.20
CA GLU A 118 -3.41 -12.95 3.94
C GLU A 118 -1.92 -13.35 3.97
N THR A 119 -1.06 -12.51 4.54
CA THR A 119 0.37 -12.81 4.66
C THR A 119 0.61 -14.07 5.50
N LEU A 120 -0.15 -14.25 6.58
CA LEU A 120 -0.10 -15.46 7.41
C LEU A 120 -0.66 -16.68 6.67
N GLU A 121 -1.80 -16.54 5.99
CA GLU A 121 -2.38 -17.61 5.18
C GLU A 121 -1.41 -18.07 4.09
N ARG A 122 -0.79 -17.14 3.33
CA ARG A 122 0.22 -17.49 2.31
C ARG A 122 1.39 -18.30 2.90
N ARG A 123 1.84 -17.99 4.13
CA ARG A 123 2.89 -18.75 4.82
C ARG A 123 2.41 -20.15 5.22
N PHE A 124 1.19 -20.27 5.72
CA PHE A 124 0.60 -21.55 6.08
C PHE A 124 0.33 -22.42 4.86
N ASP A 125 -0.19 -21.83 3.78
CA ASP A 125 -0.41 -22.50 2.51
C ASP A 125 0.85 -23.18 2.00
N ASN A 126 1.96 -22.45 2.01
CA ASN A 126 3.26 -23.00 1.65
C ASN A 126 3.67 -24.14 2.59
N ALA A 127 3.51 -23.97 3.91
CA ALA A 127 3.87 -24.99 4.89
C ALA A 127 3.02 -26.27 4.80
N PHE A 128 1.76 -26.16 4.36
CA PHE A 128 0.83 -27.28 4.22
C PHE A 128 0.65 -27.76 2.76
N GLY A 129 1.44 -27.24 1.82
CA GLY A 129 1.37 -27.62 0.40
C GLY A 129 0.05 -27.23 -0.28
N VAL A 130 -0.66 -26.23 0.23
CA VAL A 130 -1.92 -25.74 -0.35
C VAL A 130 -1.61 -24.73 -1.45
N SER A 131 -2.05 -25.01 -2.68
CA SER A 131 -1.96 -24.07 -3.80
C SER A 131 -3.27 -23.33 -3.98
N ARG A 132 -3.23 -22.00 -3.92
CA ARG A 132 -4.35 -21.10 -4.22
C ARG A 132 -3.98 -20.17 -5.36
N ALA A 133 -4.95 -19.89 -6.23
CA ALA A 133 -4.81 -18.90 -7.27
C ALA A 133 -4.78 -17.48 -6.67
N GLU A 134 -4.10 -16.53 -7.33
CA GLU A 134 -4.13 -15.11 -6.89
C GLU A 134 -5.54 -14.52 -6.97
N THR A 135 -6.39 -14.98 -7.89
CA THR A 135 -7.80 -14.56 -7.96
C THR A 135 -8.58 -14.94 -6.70
N GLU A 136 -8.41 -16.18 -6.21
CA GLU A 136 -9.02 -16.64 -4.96
C GLU A 136 -8.50 -15.82 -3.77
N ARG A 137 -7.21 -15.49 -3.73
CA ARG A 137 -6.64 -14.63 -2.68
C ARG A 137 -7.27 -13.24 -2.69
N ASN A 138 -7.39 -12.63 -3.87
CA ASN A 138 -8.02 -11.31 -4.04
C ASN A 138 -9.48 -11.31 -3.60
N GLU A 139 -10.25 -12.36 -3.92
CA GLU A 139 -11.63 -12.53 -3.48
C GLU A 139 -11.71 -12.62 -1.95
N ARG A 140 -10.89 -13.46 -1.33
CA ARG A 140 -10.85 -13.62 0.15
C ARG A 140 -10.41 -12.33 0.84
N LEU A 141 -9.44 -11.59 0.30
CA LEU A 141 -9.05 -10.28 0.83
C LEU A 141 -10.19 -9.27 0.71
N SER A 142 -10.87 -9.22 -0.43
CA SER A 142 -12.02 -8.33 -0.65
C SER A 142 -13.15 -8.60 0.36
N GLN A 143 -13.46 -9.87 0.60
CA GLN A 143 -14.47 -10.28 1.59
C GLN A 143 -14.07 -9.86 3.01
N ARG A 144 -12.80 -10.00 3.39
CA ARG A 144 -12.30 -9.56 4.71
C ARG A 144 -12.38 -8.05 4.90
N ASN A 145 -12.03 -7.28 3.86
CA ASN A 145 -12.14 -5.81 3.88
C ASN A 145 -13.60 -5.39 4.10
N ALA A 146 -14.54 -5.94 3.32
CA ALA A 146 -15.95 -5.60 3.41
C ALA A 146 -16.59 -6.02 4.76
N SER A 147 -16.26 -7.21 5.26
CA SER A 147 -16.83 -7.72 6.53
C SER A 147 -16.35 -6.90 7.73
N SER A 148 -15.08 -6.48 7.72
CA SER A 148 -14.51 -5.64 8.78
C SER A 148 -15.10 -4.23 8.81
N GLU A 149 -15.54 -3.69 7.67
CA GLU A 149 -16.27 -2.41 7.64
C GLU A 149 -17.68 -2.54 8.23
N GLY A 150 -18.39 -3.63 7.92
CA GLY A 150 -19.74 -3.91 8.43
C GLY A 150 -19.80 -4.16 9.93
N GLU A 151 -18.88 -4.95 10.49
CA GLU A 151 -18.86 -5.24 11.94
C GLU A 151 -18.53 -4.00 12.79
N VAL A 152 -17.74 -3.07 12.26
CA VAL A 152 -17.37 -1.84 12.98
C VAL A 152 -18.50 -0.79 12.92
N ILE A 153 -19.49 -0.94 12.03
CA ILE A 153 -20.74 -0.16 12.06
C ILE A 153 -21.68 -0.68 13.17
N GLY A 154 -21.70 -1.99 13.42
CA GLY A 154 -22.62 -2.62 14.39
C GLY A 154 -22.24 -2.57 15.86
N LYS A 155 -21.01 -2.16 16.22
CA LYS A 155 -20.46 -2.26 17.60
C LYS A 155 -20.25 -0.93 18.34
N TRP A 156 -20.76 0.19 17.82
CA TRP A 156 -20.64 1.50 18.47
C TRP A 156 -21.98 2.25 18.45
N HIS A 157 -22.96 1.73 19.17
CA HIS A 157 -24.15 2.44 19.66
C HIS A 157 -24.30 2.19 21.15
#